data_AF-A0A0W0WZP0-F1
#
_entry.id   AF-A0A0W0WZP0-F1
#
_cell.length_a   1.000
_cell.length_b   1.000
_cell.length_c   1.000
_cell.angle_alpha   90.00
_cell.angle_beta   90.00
_cell.angle_gamma   90.00
#
_symmetry.space_group_name_H-M   'P 1'
#
loop_
_entity.id
_entity.type
_entity.pdbx_description
1 polymer ?
#
loop_
_entity_poly.entity_id
_entity_poly.type
_entity_poly.pdbx_seq_one_letter_code
_entity_poly.pdbx_strand_id
1 'polypeptide(L)'
;MTFNELPLEVQAQILSKLKPTDLHATKLVSQFFRHESLRLLSTQSTCQQTFKKLPTTSTYYAVGNQVELTQPSSPFDKSFPYRKERQNIRDKEIKNAIPKSGEVKIFRTKQEAQQYARDTSTINHSTIEHMPAVFQVHLKESVYSAIIKENIVPLVYKTYRLEPKECALEYVTMNVDNLDFISGQVSSHKEVSIASKEDKCLVM
;
A
#
# COMPACT_ATOMS: atom_id res chain seq x y z
N MET A 1 -41.17 17.36 11.09
CA MET A 1 -39.77 17.30 11.51
C MET A 1 -39.05 16.31 10.64
N THR A 2 -38.04 16.76 9.92
CA THR A 2 -37.20 15.89 9.09
C THR A 2 -35.94 15.50 9.86
N PHE A 3 -35.36 14.34 9.57
CA PHE A 3 -34.17 13.86 10.29
C PHE A 3 -32.98 14.85 10.19
N ASN A 4 -32.91 15.61 9.09
CA ASN A 4 -31.89 16.63 8.86
C ASN A 4 -32.00 17.85 9.81
N GLU A 5 -33.12 18.01 10.50
CA GLU A 5 -33.34 19.08 11.49
C GLU A 5 -32.85 18.68 12.89
N LEU A 6 -32.43 17.42 13.09
CA LEU A 6 -31.89 16.96 14.37
C LEU A 6 -30.44 17.46 14.60
N PRO A 7 -30.03 17.72 15.84
CA PRO A 7 -28.62 17.95 16.17
C PRO A 7 -27.73 16.79 15.73
N LEU A 8 -26.52 17.09 15.26
CA LEU A 8 -25.59 16.12 14.66
C LEU A 8 -25.25 14.98 15.63
N GLU A 9 -25.21 15.27 16.93
CA GLU A 9 -24.94 14.32 18.00
C GLU A 9 -26.05 13.25 18.09
N VAL A 10 -27.31 13.68 17.96
CA VAL A 10 -28.48 12.78 17.99
C VAL A 10 -28.52 11.93 16.72
N GLN A 11 -28.19 12.53 15.57
CA GLN A 11 -28.09 11.81 14.31
C GLN A 11 -27.02 10.70 14.38
N ALA A 12 -25.82 11.01 14.88
CA ALA A 12 -24.73 10.05 15.04
C ALA A 12 -25.10 8.90 15.99
N GLN A 13 -25.80 9.20 17.10
CA GLN A 13 -26.24 8.18 18.07
C GLN A 13 -27.31 7.24 17.50
N ILE A 14 -28.15 7.72 16.58
CA ILE A 14 -29.11 6.87 15.86
C ILE A 14 -28.37 5.98 14.86
N LEU A 15 -27.43 6.54 14.09
CA LEU A 15 -26.63 5.81 13.11
C LEU A 15 -25.74 4.73 13.76
N SER A 16 -25.20 4.98 14.96
CA SER A 16 -24.37 4.01 15.68
C SER A 16 -25.14 2.76 16.15
N LYS A 17 -26.48 2.80 16.19
CA LYS A 17 -27.33 1.67 16.58
C LYS A 17 -27.81 0.83 15.40
N LEU A 18 -27.55 1.27 14.16
CA LEU A 18 -27.95 0.56 12.96
C LEU A 18 -27.03 -0.64 12.68
N LYS A 19 -27.60 -1.67 12.04
CA LYS A 19 -26.82 -2.81 11.55
C LYS A 19 -25.95 -2.39 10.36
N PRO A 20 -24.82 -3.08 10.09
CA PRO A 20 -23.93 -2.73 8.98
C PRO A 20 -24.60 -2.67 7.61
N THR A 21 -25.59 -3.55 7.37
CA THR A 21 -26.41 -3.57 6.15
C THR A 21 -27.24 -2.29 5.99
N ASP A 22 -27.81 -1.81 7.09
CA ASP A 22 -28.68 -0.64 7.10
C ASP A 22 -27.84 0.65 7.04
N LEU A 23 -26.66 0.66 7.67
CA LEU A 23 -25.64 1.70 7.53
C LEU A 23 -25.12 1.86 6.09
N HIS A 24 -25.07 0.76 5.32
CA HIS A 24 -24.74 0.83 3.91
C HIS A 24 -25.85 1.50 3.09
N ALA A 25 -27.12 1.26 3.42
CA ALA A 25 -28.25 1.89 2.76
C ALA A 25 -28.34 3.39 3.05
N THR A 26 -27.97 3.84 4.26
CA THR A 26 -28.00 5.27 4.62
C THR A 26 -26.96 6.12 3.88
N LYS A 27 -25.91 5.53 3.31
CA LYS A 27 -24.92 6.24 2.48
C LYS A 27 -25.52 6.93 1.24
N LEU A 28 -26.69 6.48 0.77
CA LEU A 28 -27.35 7.01 -0.42
C LEU A 28 -28.29 8.19 -0.15
N VAL A 29 -28.54 8.51 1.13
CA VAL A 29 -29.61 9.45 1.52
C VAL A 29 -29.12 10.90 1.58
N SER A 30 -27.89 11.16 2.03
CA SER A 30 -27.30 12.50 2.00
C SER A 30 -25.77 12.45 2.13
N GLN A 31 -25.10 13.55 1.79
CA GLN A 31 -23.65 13.67 1.94
C GLN A 31 -23.19 13.55 3.41
N PHE A 32 -24.00 14.02 4.36
CA PHE A 32 -23.71 13.88 5.79
C PHE A 32 -23.75 12.42 6.24
N PHE A 33 -24.82 11.70 5.89
CA PHE A 33 -24.92 10.26 6.18
C PHE A 33 -23.79 9.47 5.54
N ARG A 34 -23.37 9.83 4.32
CA ARG A 34 -22.25 9.18 3.67
C ARG A 34 -20.96 9.31 4.49
N HIS A 35 -20.64 10.50 5.00
CA HIS A 35 -19.45 10.70 5.82
C HIS A 35 -19.52 9.96 7.16
N GLU A 36 -20.64 10.06 7.88
CA GLU A 36 -20.75 9.48 9.21
C GLU A 36 -20.91 7.95 9.16
N SER A 37 -21.66 7.41 8.19
CA SER A 37 -21.75 5.96 7.97
C SER A 37 -20.40 5.37 7.54
N LEU A 38 -19.60 6.08 6.72
CA LEU A 38 -18.24 5.64 6.38
C LEU A 38 -17.31 5.65 7.60
N ARG A 39 -17.40 6.69 8.44
CA ARG A 39 -16.65 6.79 9.69
C ARG A 39 -17.04 5.69 10.68
N LEU A 40 -18.33 5.40 10.83
CA LEU A 40 -18.81 4.36 11.74
C LEU A 40 -18.45 2.95 11.25
N LEU A 41 -18.57 2.69 9.94
CA LEU A 41 -18.14 1.42 9.36
C LEU A 41 -16.63 1.22 9.50
N SER A 42 -15.81 2.25 9.31
CA SER A 42 -14.37 2.13 9.52
C SER A 42 -14.01 1.85 10.99
N THR A 43 -14.78 2.39 11.95
CA THR A 43 -14.62 2.08 13.39
C THR A 43 -15.20 0.73 13.83
N GLN A 44 -16.15 0.14 13.09
CA GLN A 44 -16.64 -1.21 13.40
C GLN A 44 -15.68 -2.29 12.90
N SER A 45 -14.97 -2.04 11.80
CA SER A 45 -13.92 -2.92 11.26
C SER A 45 -12.73 -3.11 12.22
N THR A 46 -12.54 -2.23 13.21
CA THR A 46 -11.42 -2.30 14.16
C THR A 46 -11.56 -3.36 15.26
N CYS A 47 -12.67 -4.09 15.37
CA CYS A 47 -12.94 -4.99 16.52
C CYS A 47 -12.44 -6.44 16.37
N GLN A 48 -11.73 -6.82 15.29
CA GLN A 48 -11.12 -8.15 15.15
C GLN A 48 -9.68 -8.06 14.64
N GLN A 49 -8.80 -7.43 15.42
CA GLN A 49 -7.36 -7.51 15.17
C GLN A 49 -6.86 -8.91 15.53
N THR A 50 -6.67 -9.76 14.53
CA THR A 50 -6.02 -11.04 14.73
C THR A 50 -4.53 -10.82 14.91
N PHE A 51 -4.00 -11.11 16.09
CA PHE A 51 -2.58 -11.08 16.36
C PHE A 51 -1.92 -12.39 15.96
N LYS A 52 -0.77 -12.32 15.29
CA LYS A 52 0.04 -13.51 15.00
C LYS A 52 1.50 -13.25 15.35
N LYS A 53 2.17 -14.32 15.80
CA LYS A 53 3.62 -14.33 15.92
C LYS A 53 4.23 -14.47 14.52
N LEU A 54 5.09 -13.53 14.16
CA LEU A 54 5.87 -13.57 12.93
C LEU A 54 7.24 -14.19 13.24
N PRO A 55 7.52 -15.42 12.77
CA PRO A 55 8.80 -16.06 12.99
C PRO A 55 9.92 -15.45 12.13
N THR A 56 11.14 -15.44 12.65
CA THR A 56 12.35 -15.00 11.92
C THR A 56 12.76 -15.96 10.79
N THR A 57 12.27 -17.20 10.80
CA THR A 57 12.59 -18.23 9.80
C THR A 57 11.84 -18.06 8.48
N SER A 58 10.91 -17.11 8.39
CA SER A 58 10.09 -16.87 7.20
C SER A 58 10.59 -15.67 6.39
N THR A 59 10.42 -15.76 5.08
CA THR A 59 10.65 -14.64 4.17
C THR A 59 9.42 -13.76 4.09
N TYR A 60 9.61 -12.45 4.23
CA TYR A 60 8.57 -11.45 4.11
C TYR A 60 8.88 -10.47 2.98
N TYR A 61 7.88 -9.69 2.59
CA TYR A 61 8.01 -8.70 1.53
C TYR A 61 7.61 -7.32 2.04
N ALA A 62 8.56 -6.40 2.14
CA ALA A 62 8.32 -5.03 2.57
C ALA A 62 8.07 -4.11 1.37
N VAL A 63 7.19 -3.12 1.53
CA VAL A 63 6.99 -2.07 0.54
C VAL A 63 7.75 -0.82 0.98
N GLY A 64 8.66 -0.34 0.14
CA GLY A 64 9.45 0.86 0.40
C GLY A 64 8.99 2.09 -0.38
N ASN A 65 9.91 3.02 -0.56
CA ASN A 65 9.64 4.30 -1.21
C ASN A 65 9.35 4.13 -2.70
N GLN A 66 8.66 5.12 -3.26
CA GLN A 66 8.36 5.16 -4.68
C GLN A 66 9.61 5.45 -5.52
N VAL A 67 9.70 4.78 -6.67
CA VAL A 67 10.75 4.97 -7.69
C VAL A 67 10.10 5.52 -8.95
N GLU A 68 10.77 6.49 -9.58
CA GLU A 68 10.33 7.10 -10.84
C GLU A 68 10.55 6.13 -12.01
N LEU A 69 9.45 5.70 -12.62
CA LEU A 69 9.39 4.76 -13.73
C LEU A 69 9.37 5.45 -15.10
N THR A 70 9.28 6.77 -15.16
CA THR A 70 9.15 7.52 -16.41
C THR A 70 10.31 8.45 -16.67
N GLN A 71 10.55 8.76 -17.95
CA GLN A 71 11.53 9.73 -18.41
C GLN A 71 10.89 10.67 -19.43
N PRO A 72 11.39 11.93 -19.55
CA PRO A 72 10.90 12.85 -20.56
C PRO A 72 11.10 12.26 -21.97
N SER A 73 10.11 12.49 -22.84
CA SER A 73 10.21 12.16 -24.27
C SER A 73 11.05 13.20 -24.99
N SER A 74 11.81 12.74 -25.99
CA SER A 74 12.51 13.61 -26.92
C SER A 74 11.52 14.24 -27.91
N PRO A 75 11.76 15.44 -28.46
CA PRO A 75 10.92 16.03 -29.51
C PRO A 75 10.77 15.15 -30.76
N PHE A 76 11.68 14.21 -30.97
CA PHE A 76 11.66 13.25 -32.09
C PHE A 76 10.86 11.98 -31.78
N ASP A 77 10.33 11.86 -30.58
CA ASP A 77 9.57 10.70 -30.15
C ASP A 77 8.10 10.80 -30.51
N LYS A 78 7.52 9.68 -30.97
CA LYS A 78 6.08 9.58 -31.29
C LYS A 78 5.14 9.92 -30.13
N SER A 79 5.62 9.82 -28.89
CA SER A 79 4.83 10.10 -27.70
C SER A 79 5.06 11.50 -27.14
N PHE A 80 5.84 12.37 -27.80
CA PHE A 80 6.03 13.75 -27.35
C PHE A 80 4.68 14.52 -27.38
N PRO A 81 4.34 15.32 -26.36
CA PRO A 81 5.14 15.74 -25.20
C PRO A 81 4.99 14.85 -23.95
N TYR A 82 4.39 13.66 -24.06
CA TYR A 82 4.11 12.79 -22.92
C TYR A 82 5.36 12.01 -22.48
N ARG A 83 5.50 11.83 -21.16
CA ARG A 83 6.57 11.03 -20.56
C ARG A 83 6.48 9.57 -21.03
N LYS A 84 7.64 8.92 -21.17
CA LYS A 84 7.76 7.51 -21.56
C LYS A 84 8.19 6.66 -20.40
N GLU A 85 7.78 5.39 -20.40
CA GLU A 85 8.32 4.39 -19.47
C GLU A 85 9.83 4.21 -19.68
N ARG A 86 10.56 4.14 -18.57
CA ARG A 86 12.00 3.90 -18.56
C ARG A 86 12.26 2.43 -18.86
N GLN A 87 13.13 2.17 -19.84
CA GLN A 87 13.54 0.80 -20.13
C GLN A 87 14.42 0.19 -19.04
N ASN A 88 15.15 1.02 -18.29
CA ASN A 88 16.06 0.57 -17.25
C ASN A 88 16.06 1.50 -16.03
N ILE A 89 15.99 0.90 -14.84
CA ILE A 89 16.12 1.55 -13.54
C ILE A 89 17.47 1.15 -12.96
N ARG A 90 18.26 2.13 -12.52
CA ARG A 90 19.59 1.85 -11.97
C ARG A 90 19.45 1.16 -10.62
N ASP A 91 20.32 0.20 -10.34
CA ASP A 91 20.39 -0.51 -9.05
C ASP A 91 20.46 0.44 -7.84
N LYS A 92 21.17 1.57 -7.99
CA LYS A 92 21.27 2.60 -6.95
C LYS A 92 19.91 3.21 -6.59
N GLU A 93 19.01 3.38 -7.55
CA GLU A 93 17.69 3.96 -7.32
C GLU A 93 16.81 2.99 -6.52
N ILE A 94 16.89 1.69 -6.84
CA ILE A 94 16.20 0.63 -6.10
C ILE A 94 16.75 0.53 -4.67
N LYS A 95 18.06 0.61 -4.48
CA LYS A 95 18.68 0.63 -3.14
C LYS A 95 18.31 1.88 -2.34
N ASN A 96 18.19 3.04 -2.98
CA ASN A 96 17.76 4.27 -2.32
C ASN A 96 16.28 4.27 -1.93
N ALA A 97 15.48 3.37 -2.50
CA ALA A 97 14.07 3.22 -2.16
C ALA A 97 13.84 2.43 -0.85
N ILE A 98 14.90 1.90 -0.23
CA ILE A 98 14.83 1.31 1.11
C ILE A 98 14.45 2.42 2.11
N PRO A 99 13.35 2.26 2.86
CA PRO A 99 12.98 3.20 3.91
C PRO A 99 14.10 3.30 4.94
N LYS A 100 14.50 4.52 5.32
CA LYS A 100 15.63 4.74 6.24
C LYS A 100 15.24 4.69 7.72
N SER A 101 13.97 4.93 8.02
CA SER A 101 13.43 5.01 9.38
C SER A 101 11.91 4.92 9.37
N GLY A 102 11.31 4.48 10.48
CA GLY A 102 9.86 4.48 10.69
C GLY A 102 9.23 3.10 10.51
N GLU A 103 7.94 3.09 10.20
CA GLU A 103 7.18 1.85 9.99
C GLU A 103 6.98 1.57 8.50
N VAL A 104 7.07 0.29 8.13
CA VAL A 104 6.81 -0.20 6.78
C VAL A 104 5.77 -1.30 6.81
N LYS A 105 5.01 -1.41 5.72
CA LYS A 105 4.07 -2.50 5.54
C LYS A 105 4.80 -3.74 5.02
N ILE A 106 4.68 -4.84 5.75
CA ILE A 106 5.20 -6.15 5.37
C ILE A 106 4.06 -7.11 5.01
N PHE A 107 4.30 -7.90 3.98
CA PHE A 107 3.35 -8.87 3.42
C PHE A 107 3.95 -10.27 3.47
N ARG A 108 3.07 -11.27 3.51
CA ARG A 108 3.49 -12.68 3.54
C ARG A 108 3.96 -13.16 2.17
N THR A 109 3.35 -12.66 1.09
CA THR A 109 3.69 -13.09 -0.27
C THR A 109 4.18 -11.93 -1.13
N LYS A 110 5.04 -12.26 -2.11
CA LYS A 110 5.54 -11.30 -3.10
C LYS A 110 4.39 -10.70 -3.91
N GLN A 111 3.41 -11.53 -4.24
CA GLN A 111 2.25 -11.14 -5.05
C GLN A 111 1.38 -10.09 -4.33
N GLU A 112 1.12 -10.25 -3.03
CA GLU A 112 0.38 -9.25 -2.24
C GLU A 112 1.14 -7.92 -2.16
N ALA A 113 2.45 -7.95 -1.91
CA ALA A 113 3.26 -6.73 -1.88
C ALA A 113 3.30 -6.02 -3.24
N GLN A 114 3.43 -6.78 -4.33
CA GLN A 114 3.38 -6.24 -5.69
C GLN A 114 2.00 -5.69 -6.03
N GLN A 115 0.93 -6.36 -5.60
CA GLN A 115 -0.43 -5.87 -5.78
C GLN A 115 -0.63 -4.54 -5.04
N TYR A 116 -0.21 -4.47 -3.78
CA TYR A 116 -0.22 -3.23 -3.00
C TYR A 116 0.57 -2.12 -3.70
N ALA A 117 1.78 -2.41 -4.18
CA ALA A 117 2.61 -1.43 -4.88
C ALA A 117 1.94 -0.92 -6.18
N ARG A 118 1.22 -1.77 -6.91
CA ARG A 118 0.44 -1.36 -8.09
C ARG A 118 -0.74 -0.49 -7.70
N ASP A 119 -1.49 -0.90 -6.69
CA ASP A 119 -2.70 -0.21 -6.23
C ASP A 119 -2.40 1.15 -5.56
N THR A 120 -1.16 1.37 -5.13
CA THR A 120 -0.67 2.62 -4.52
C THR A 120 0.30 3.41 -5.42
N SER A 121 0.42 3.03 -6.68
CA SER A 121 1.25 3.73 -7.66
C SER A 121 0.68 5.11 -8.03
N THR A 122 1.47 5.97 -8.66
CA THR A 122 1.00 7.25 -9.20
C THR A 122 0.91 7.16 -10.71
N ILE A 123 -0.25 7.47 -11.27
CA ILE A 123 -0.53 7.40 -12.71
C ILE A 123 -0.74 8.81 -13.24
N ASN A 124 -0.09 9.13 -14.35
CA ASN A 124 -0.32 10.35 -15.10
C ASN A 124 -0.48 10.03 -16.59
N HIS A 125 -1.51 10.59 -17.23
CA HIS A 125 -1.82 10.37 -18.65
C HIS A 125 -1.69 8.89 -19.10
N SER A 126 -2.27 7.97 -18.32
CA SER A 126 -2.25 6.52 -18.55
C SER A 126 -0.90 5.82 -18.41
N THR A 127 0.13 6.48 -17.88
CA THR A 127 1.46 5.90 -17.60
C THR A 127 1.72 5.90 -16.10
N ILE A 128 2.25 4.80 -15.55
CA ILE A 128 2.67 4.75 -14.15
C ILE A 128 3.95 5.57 -14.01
N GLU A 129 3.88 6.72 -13.34
CA GLU A 129 5.03 7.60 -13.12
C GLU A 129 5.90 7.14 -11.97
N HIS A 130 5.26 6.75 -10.86
CA HIS A 130 5.93 6.39 -9.62
C HIS A 130 5.34 5.09 -9.07
N MET A 131 6.19 4.15 -8.68
CA MET A 131 5.76 2.89 -8.08
C MET A 131 6.63 2.53 -6.88
N PRO A 132 6.04 2.11 -5.75
CA PRO A 132 6.79 1.59 -4.61
C PRO A 132 7.69 0.41 -4.99
N ALA A 133 8.90 0.39 -4.44
CA ALA A 133 9.77 -0.78 -4.50
C ALA A 133 9.30 -1.86 -3.53
N VAL A 134 9.36 -3.11 -3.96
CA VAL A 134 9.08 -4.29 -3.13
C VAL A 134 10.40 -4.95 -2.77
N PHE A 135 10.63 -5.15 -1.49
CA PHE A 135 11.85 -5.71 -0.95
C PHE A 135 11.60 -7.07 -0.31
N GLN A 136 12.45 -8.04 -0.59
CA GLN A 136 12.51 -9.28 0.17
C GLN A 136 13.26 -9.01 1.48
N VAL A 137 12.64 -9.34 2.61
CA VAL A 137 13.20 -9.07 3.93
C VAL A 137 13.11 -10.27 4.87
N HIS A 138 14.03 -10.33 5.83
CA HIS A 138 13.95 -11.19 7.01
C HIS A 138 13.73 -10.35 8.26
N LEU A 139 13.12 -10.94 9.28
CA LEU A 139 12.98 -10.32 10.59
C LEU A 139 14.22 -10.62 11.42
N LYS A 140 14.78 -9.61 12.08
CA LYS A 140 15.87 -9.81 13.05
C LYS A 140 15.36 -10.56 14.28
N GLU A 141 14.18 -10.17 14.77
CA GLU A 141 13.55 -10.77 15.94
C GLU A 141 12.11 -11.20 15.66
N SER A 142 11.64 -12.21 16.40
CA SER A 142 10.25 -12.65 16.28
C SER A 142 9.33 -11.66 16.97
N VAL A 143 8.34 -11.14 16.26
CA VAL A 143 7.43 -10.11 16.78
C VAL A 143 6.00 -10.61 16.80
N TYR A 144 5.26 -10.18 17.82
CA TYR A 144 3.81 -10.38 17.90
C TYR A 144 3.13 -9.10 17.41
N SER A 145 2.47 -9.17 16.25
CA SER A 145 1.86 -8.00 15.62
C SER A 145 0.42 -8.27 15.21
N ALA A 146 -0.38 -7.22 15.19
CA ALA A 146 -1.74 -7.25 14.66
C ALA A 146 -1.70 -7.34 13.12
N ILE A 147 -2.46 -8.27 12.55
CA ILE A 147 -2.72 -8.29 11.11
C ILE A 147 -3.77 -7.24 10.81
N ILE A 148 -3.41 -6.30 9.94
CA ILE A 148 -4.28 -5.26 9.44
C ILE A 148 -4.88 -5.75 8.12
N LYS A 149 -6.21 -5.76 8.04
CA LYS A 149 -6.92 -6.00 6.78
C LYS A 149 -7.39 -4.67 6.24
N GLU A 150 -6.92 -4.30 5.06
CA GLU A 150 -7.27 -3.05 4.39
C GLU A 150 -7.91 -3.36 3.05
N ASN A 151 -9.06 -2.74 2.79
CA ASN A 151 -9.69 -2.77 1.48
C ASN A 151 -9.14 -1.62 0.65
N ILE A 152 -8.34 -1.95 -0.35
CA ILE A 152 -7.76 -0.96 -1.25
C ILE A 152 -8.59 -0.89 -2.52
N VAL A 153 -8.93 0.31 -2.97
CA VAL A 153 -9.56 0.55 -4.27
C VAL A 153 -8.46 0.78 -5.30
N PRO A 154 -8.26 -0.14 -6.27
CA PRO A 154 -7.23 0.00 -7.29
C PRO A 154 -7.41 1.30 -8.08
N LEU A 155 -6.31 1.94 -8.45
CA LEU A 155 -6.32 3.19 -9.22
C LEU A 155 -7.05 3.08 -10.56
N VAL A 156 -7.02 1.90 -11.19
CA VAL A 156 -7.72 1.63 -12.45
C VAL A 156 -9.22 2.00 -12.33
N TYR A 157 -9.87 1.65 -11.21
CA TYR A 157 -11.27 2.00 -11.00
C TYR A 157 -11.49 3.50 -10.83
N LYS A 158 -10.56 4.20 -10.16
CA LYS A 158 -10.61 5.66 -10.00
C LYS A 158 -10.45 6.39 -11.33
N THR A 159 -9.53 5.93 -12.18
CA THR A 159 -9.20 6.56 -13.46
C THR A 159 -10.28 6.30 -14.52
N TYR A 160 -10.83 5.09 -14.59
CA TYR A 160 -11.82 4.70 -15.61
C TYR A 160 -13.28 4.85 -15.18
N ARG A 161 -13.56 5.43 -13.99
CA ARG A 161 -14.91 5.55 -13.40
C ARG A 161 -15.70 4.24 -13.39
N LEU A 162 -14.99 3.12 -13.26
CA LEU A 162 -15.60 1.80 -13.13
C LEU A 162 -16.06 1.62 -11.67
N GLU A 163 -17.06 0.77 -11.45
CA GLU A 163 -17.48 0.44 -10.08
C GLU A 163 -16.28 -0.04 -9.27
N PRO A 164 -15.99 0.57 -8.10
CA PRO A 164 -14.79 0.26 -7.34
C PRO A 164 -14.88 -1.18 -6.84
N LYS A 165 -14.06 -2.06 -7.43
CA LYS A 165 -13.83 -3.38 -6.88
C LYS A 165 -12.75 -3.27 -5.81
N GLU A 166 -13.15 -3.39 -4.56
CA GLU A 166 -12.22 -3.41 -3.44
C GLU A 166 -11.40 -4.71 -3.46
N CYS A 167 -10.09 -4.59 -3.31
CA CYS A 167 -9.19 -5.70 -3.07
C CYS A 167 -8.80 -5.68 -1.59
N ALA A 168 -9.20 -6.72 -0.86
CA ALA A 168 -8.78 -6.91 0.52
C ALA A 168 -7.34 -7.43 0.55
N LEU A 169 -6.46 -6.69 1.21
CA LEU A 169 -5.07 -7.09 1.45
C LEU A 169 -4.81 -7.17 2.96
N GLU A 170 -4.02 -8.16 3.35
CA GLU A 170 -3.56 -8.34 4.73
C GLU A 170 -2.09 -7.97 4.83
N TYR A 171 -1.75 -7.10 5.79
CA TYR A 171 -0.36 -6.73 6.07
C TYR A 171 -0.13 -6.50 7.55
N VAL A 172 1.13 -6.38 7.91
CA VAL A 172 1.58 -5.98 9.25
C VAL A 172 2.44 -4.73 9.12
N THR A 173 2.35 -3.82 10.07
CA THR A 173 3.31 -2.71 10.19
C THR A 173 4.49 -3.16 11.05
N MET A 174 5.70 -2.90 10.58
CA MET A 174 6.93 -3.25 11.26
C MET A 174 7.91 -2.08 11.20
N ASN A 175 8.67 -1.87 12.26
CA ASN A 175 9.77 -0.92 12.22
C ASN A 175 10.85 -1.41 11.25
N VAL A 176 11.32 -0.51 10.37
CA VAL A 176 12.46 -0.72 9.47
C VAL A 176 13.66 -1.34 10.20
N ASP A 177 13.92 -0.89 11.43
CA ASP A 177 15.09 -1.33 12.21
C ASP A 177 15.09 -2.82 12.52
N ASN A 178 13.92 -3.47 12.53
CA ASN A 178 13.76 -4.91 12.75
C ASN A 178 13.81 -5.74 11.46
N LEU A 179 14.10 -5.12 10.32
CA LEU A 179 14.13 -5.78 9.01
C LEU A 179 15.54 -5.85 8.46
N ASP A 180 15.88 -6.99 7.88
CA ASP A 180 17.07 -7.19 7.07
C ASP A 180 16.68 -7.26 5.59
N PHE A 181 17.13 -6.28 4.80
CA PHE A 181 16.82 -6.16 3.39
C PHE A 181 17.75 -7.02 2.53
N ILE A 182 17.19 -8.00 1.82
CA ILE A 182 17.95 -9.00 1.05
C ILE A 182 18.05 -8.59 -0.42
N SER A 183 16.91 -8.28 -1.03
CA SER A 183 16.80 -7.88 -2.44
C SER A 183 15.61 -6.95 -2.65
N GLY A 184 15.64 -6.20 -3.75
CA GLY A 184 14.59 -5.24 -4.11
C GLY A 184 14.21 -5.35 -5.58
N GLN A 185 12.93 -5.14 -5.87
CA GLN A 185 12.38 -5.12 -7.21
C GLN A 185 11.34 -4.01 -7.34
N VAL A 186 11.31 -3.36 -8.51
CA VAL A 186 10.24 -2.40 -8.86
C VAL A 186 9.59 -2.90 -10.14
N SER A 187 8.26 -2.99 -10.16
CA SER A 187 7.49 -3.46 -11.33
C SER A 187 8.04 -4.79 -11.90
N SER A 188 8.13 -4.89 -13.22
CA SER A 188 8.72 -5.99 -13.99
C SER A 188 10.25 -5.87 -14.19
N HIS A 189 10.91 -4.89 -13.58
CA HIS A 189 12.35 -4.73 -13.71
C HIS A 189 13.14 -5.81 -12.95
N LYS A 190 14.42 -5.93 -13.27
CA LYS A 190 15.33 -6.91 -12.67
C LYS A 190 15.44 -6.73 -11.16
N GLU A 191 15.44 -7.85 -10.44
CA GLU A 191 15.67 -7.88 -9.00
C GLU A 191 17.14 -7.54 -8.68
N VAL A 192 17.33 -6.68 -7.69
CA VAL A 192 18.63 -6.16 -7.25
C VAL A 192 18.96 -6.69 -5.87
N SER A 193 20.10 -7.36 -5.72
CA SER A 193 20.60 -7.80 -4.40
C SER A 193 21.11 -6.61 -3.58
N ILE A 194 20.63 -6.53 -2.34
CA ILE A 194 20.95 -5.46 -1.37
C ILE A 194 22.04 -5.92 -0.42
N ALA A 195 22.07 -7.21 -0.08
CA ALA A 195 23.10 -7.81 0.77
C ALA A 195 24.49 -7.37 0.29
N SER A 196 25.17 -6.62 1.17
CA SER A 196 26.55 -6.19 0.97
C SER A 196 27.40 -7.44 0.81
N LYS A 197 28.22 -7.50 -0.25
CA LYS A 197 29.37 -8.41 -0.27
C LYS A 197 30.42 -7.86 0.70
N GLU A 198 30.13 -7.86 1.99
CA GLU A 198 31.16 -7.81 3.02
C GLU A 198 31.53 -9.24 3.35
N ASP A 199 32.29 -9.86 2.46
CA ASP A 199 33.10 -11.04 2.75
C ASP A 199 34.10 -11.25 1.61
N LYS A 200 35.23 -10.54 1.72
CA LYS A 200 36.56 -10.94 1.23
C LYS A 200 37.62 -9.90 1.65
N CYS A 201 37.72 -9.63 2.94
CA CYS A 201 39.01 -9.30 3.54
C CYS A 201 39.62 -10.62 4.03
N LEU A 202 40.20 -11.39 3.11
CA LEU A 202 41.16 -12.42 3.49
C LEU A 202 42.44 -11.70 3.92
N VAL A 203 42.56 -11.50 5.24
CA VAL A 203 43.84 -11.28 5.91
C VAL A 203 44.44 -12.66 6.16
N MET A 204 45.42 -13.03 5.36
CA MET A 204 46.72 -13.63 5.73
C MET A 204 47.40 -14.14 4.46
#